data_AF-A0A286EPP6-F1
#
_entry.id   AF-A0A286EPP6-F1
#
_cell.length_a   1.000
_cell.length_b   1.000
_cell.length_c   1.000
_cell.angle_alpha   90.00
_cell.angle_beta   90.00
_cell.angle_gamma   90.00
#
_symmetry.space_group_name_H-M   'P 1'
#
loop_
_entity.id
_entity.type
_entity.pdbx_description
1 polymer ?
#
loop_
_entity_poly.entity_id
_entity_poly.type
_entity_poly.pdbx_seq_one_letter_code
_entity_poly.pdbx_strand_id
1 'polypeptide(L)' 'MTTTPHADTQTSTDERVAQAAHRLYEAELAVHTAHQTGNDDWITAANNRLHQAIVDHTVAVNAARSRIQ' A
#
# COMPACT_ATOMS: atom_id res chain seq x y z
N MET A 1 -1.78 -15.63 -33.46
CA MET A 1 -2.02 -14.54 -32.48
C MET A 1 -1.52 -15.02 -31.14
N THR A 2 -0.27 -14.69 -30.80
CA THR A 2 0.34 -15.01 -29.51
C THR A 2 0.29 -13.75 -28.67
N THR A 3 -0.71 -13.64 -27.79
CA THR A 3 -0.72 -12.62 -26.75
C THR A 3 0.33 -13.00 -25.72
N THR A 4 1.38 -12.20 -25.64
CA THR A 4 2.52 -12.42 -24.76
C THR A 4 2.11 -12.17 -23.30
N PRO A 5 2.04 -13.19 -22.41
CA PRO A 5 1.50 -13.06 -21.04
C PRO A 5 2.37 -12.21 -20.09
N HIS A 6 3.52 -11.73 -20.56
CA HIS A 6 4.49 -10.98 -19.75
C HIS A 6 4.03 -9.54 -19.48
N ALA A 7 3.30 -8.91 -20.41
CA ALA A 7 2.84 -7.52 -20.27
C ALA A 7 1.69 -7.40 -19.25
N ASP A 8 0.66 -8.26 -19.36
CA ASP A 8 -0.51 -8.24 -18.46
C ASP A 8 -0.11 -8.48 -17.00
N THR A 9 0.84 -9.39 -16.79
CA THR A 9 1.35 -9.67 -15.44
C THR A 9 2.14 -8.47 -14.90
N GLN A 10 2.85 -7.70 -15.74
CA GLN A 10 3.65 -6.55 -15.30
C GLN A 10 2.77 -5.37 -14.88
N THR A 11 1.79 -5.03 -15.71
CA THR A 11 0.77 -4.03 -15.40
C THR A 11 0.07 -4.36 -14.07
N SER A 12 -0.29 -5.63 -13.84
CA SER A 12 -0.92 -6.04 -12.57
C SER A 12 -0.04 -5.88 -11.33
N THR A 13 1.29 -5.94 -11.46
CA THR A 13 2.21 -5.77 -10.34
C THR A 13 2.39 -4.29 -10.02
N ASP A 14 2.57 -3.46 -11.05
CA ASP A 14 2.71 -2.01 -10.89
C ASP A 14 1.42 -1.39 -10.33
N GLU A 15 0.25 -1.85 -10.78
CA GLU A 15 -1.05 -1.48 -10.23
C GLU A 15 -1.19 -1.85 -8.74
N ARG A 16 -0.68 -3.03 -8.34
CA ARG A 16 -0.68 -3.45 -6.93
C ARG A 16 0.21 -2.56 -6.06
N VAL A 17 1.38 -2.17 -6.56
CA VAL A 17 2.26 -1.23 -5.86
C VAL A 17 1.59 0.14 -5.75
N ALA A 18 1.01 0.66 -6.84
CA ALA A 18 0.30 1.93 -6.84
C ALA A 18 -0.90 1.95 -5.88
N GLN A 19 -1.68 0.86 -5.85
CA GLN A 19 -2.81 0.73 -4.94
C GLN A 19 -2.35 0.67 -3.47
N ALA A 20 -1.27 -0.07 -3.17
CA ALA A 20 -0.71 -0.14 -1.83
C ALA A 20 -0.14 1.23 -1.38
N ALA A 21 0.51 1.97 -2.28
CA ALA A 21 1.01 3.31 -2.01
C ALA A 21 -0.13 4.30 -1.72
N HIS A 22 -1.22 4.22 -2.47
CA HIS A 22 -2.42 5.03 -2.21
C HIS A 22 -3.02 4.72 -0.84
N ARG A 23 -3.11 3.44 -0.45
CA ARG A 23 -3.60 3.06 0.89
C ARG A 23 -2.68 3.53 2.01
N LEU A 24 -1.37 3.54 1.79
CA LEU A 24 -0.40 4.08 2.73
C LEU A 24 -0.64 5.58 2.95
N TYR A 25 -0.76 6.35 1.87
CA TYR A 25 -1.08 7.78 1.94
C TYR A 25 -2.38 8.07 2.70
N GLU A 26 -3.45 7.34 2.39
CA GLU A 26 -4.74 7.49 3.09
C GLU A 26 -4.63 7.16 4.58
N ALA A 27 -3.80 6.17 4.95
CA ALA A 27 -3.58 5.81 6.35
C ALA A 27 -2.77 6.88 7.10
N GLU A 28 -1.79 7.51 6.47
CA GLU A 28 -1.05 8.65 7.03
C GLU A 28 -1.97 9.84 7.27
N LEU A 29 -2.85 10.15 6.30
CA LEU A 29 -3.84 11.21 6.46
C LEU A 29 -4.81 10.92 7.61
N ALA A 30 -5.26 9.67 7.74
CA ALA A 30 -6.11 9.25 8.85
C ALA A 30 -5.43 9.44 10.22
N VAL A 31 -4.13 9.13 10.34
CA VAL A 31 -3.36 9.40 11.57
C VAL A 31 -3.28 10.90 11.86
N HIS A 32 -3.01 11.71 10.84
CA HIS A 32 -2.95 13.15 11.00
C HIS A 32 -4.29 13.72 11.51
N THR A 33 -5.40 13.33 10.88
CA THR A 33 -6.74 13.73 11.33
C THR A 33 -7.05 13.20 12.72
N ALA A 34 -6.72 11.95 13.04
CA ALA A 34 -6.95 11.39 14.38
C ALA A 34 -6.22 12.20 15.47
N HIS A 35 -4.96 12.58 15.23
CA HIS A 35 -4.23 13.45 16.16
C HIS A 35 -4.89 14.83 16.33
N GLN A 36 -5.47 15.42 15.28
CA GLN A 36 -6.20 16.70 15.40
C GLN A 36 -7.44 16.60 16.29
N THR A 37 -8.05 15.41 16.39
CA THR A 37 -9.23 15.19 17.24
C THR A 37 -8.90 14.98 18.71
N GLY A 38 -7.66 14.58 19.03
CA GLY A 38 -7.24 14.22 20.39
C GLY A 38 -7.91 12.96 20.95
N ASN A 39 -8.57 12.14 20.12
CA ASN A 39 -9.19 10.89 20.56
C ASN A 39 -8.20 9.72 20.46
N ASP A 40 -7.73 9.24 21.61
CA ASP A 40 -6.71 8.19 21.72
C ASP A 40 -7.12 6.85 21.06
N ASP A 41 -8.42 6.51 21.08
CA ASP A 41 -8.91 5.29 20.42
C ASP A 41 -8.79 5.42 18.89
N TRP A 42 -9.11 6.60 18.35
CA TRP A 42 -8.98 6.88 16.92
C TRP A 42 -7.52 6.96 16.50
N ILE A 43 -6.65 7.53 17.34
CA ILE A 43 -5.21 7.57 17.11
C ILE A 43 -4.65 6.16 17.08
N THR A 44 -5.03 5.30 18.02
CA THR A 44 -4.58 3.90 18.08
C THR A 44 -5.07 3.12 16.86
N ALA A 45 -6.35 3.27 16.48
CA ALA A 45 -6.92 2.62 15.31
C ALA A 45 -6.23 3.07 14.00
N ALA A 46 -5.97 4.37 13.85
CA ALA A 46 -5.29 4.93 12.69
C ALA A 46 -3.83 4.46 12.59
N ASN A 47 -3.09 4.43 13.71
CA ASN A 47 -1.72 3.91 13.74
C ASN A 47 -1.65 2.42 13.39
N ASN A 48 -2.60 1.61 13.89
CA ASN A 48 -2.69 0.20 13.51
C ASN A 48 -2.94 0.04 12.01
N ARG A 49 -3.80 0.87 11.42
CA ARG A 49 -4.07 0.86 9.98
C ARG A 49 -2.85 1.32 9.17
N LEU A 50 -2.12 2.32 9.64
CA LEU A 50 -0.87 2.77 9.02
C LEU A 50 0.18 1.65 9.03
N HIS A 51 0.34 0.95 10.16
CA HIS A 51 1.25 -0.18 10.25
C HIS A 51 0.92 -1.27 9.21
N GLN A 52 -0.36 -1.64 9.07
CA GLN A 52 -0.78 -2.61 8.04
C GLN A 52 -0.51 -2.10 6.62
N ALA A 53 -0.77 -0.83 6.33
CA ALA A 53 -0.51 -0.27 5.00
C ALA A 53 1.00 -0.26 4.65
N ILE A 54 1.87 -0.02 5.64
CA ILE A 54 3.34 -0.13 5.47
C ILE A 54 3.74 -1.57 5.13
N VAL A 55 3.18 -2.57 5.82
CA VAL A 55 3.45 -3.99 5.56
C VAL A 55 2.99 -4.35 4.14
N ASP A 56 1.76 -4.00 3.76
CA ASP A 56 1.21 -4.28 2.44
C ASP A 56 2.03 -3.65 1.31
N HIS A 57 2.40 -2.37 1.46
CA HIS A 57 3.24 -1.67 0.48
C HIS A 57 4.63 -2.31 0.37
N THR A 58 5.24 -2.69 1.50
CA THR A 58 6.53 -3.38 1.53
C THR A 58 6.47 -4.72 0.80
N VAL A 59 5.41 -5.50 1.03
CA VAL A 59 5.17 -6.77 0.33
C VAL A 59 5.00 -6.54 -1.17
N ALA A 60 4.21 -5.55 -1.58
CA ALA A 60 3.98 -5.23 -2.99
C ALA A 60 5.29 -4.83 -3.69
N VAL A 61 6.10 -3.96 -3.07
CA VAL A 61 7.41 -3.54 -3.59
C VAL A 61 8.38 -4.72 -3.69
N ASN A 62 8.44 -5.58 -2.67
CA ASN A 62 9.32 -6.75 -2.69
C ASN A 62 8.90 -7.76 -3.76
N ALA A 63 7.60 -7.96 -3.97
CA ALA A 63 7.08 -8.80 -5.05
C ALA A 63 7.45 -8.23 -6.44
N ALA A 64 7.40 -6.91 -6.61
CA ALA A 64 7.85 -6.25 -7.83
C ALA A 64 9.36 -6.39 -8.05
N ARG A 65 10.17 -6.21 -7.00
CA ARG A 65 11.65 -6.33 -7.06
C ARG A 65 12.11 -7.75 -7.37
N SER A 66 11.50 -8.76 -6.73
CA SER A 66 11.87 -10.17 -6.90
C SER A 66 11.60 -10.71 -8.32
N ARG A 67 10.90 -9.93 -9.15
CA ARG A 67 10.63 -10.25 -10.56
C ARG A 67 11.68 -9.68 -11.52
N ILE A 68 12.41 -8.64 -11.11
CA ILE A 68 13.41 -7.96 -11.94
C ILE A 68 14.79 -8.66 -11.82
N GLN A 69 15.00 -9.44 -10.76
CA GLN A 69 16.20 -10.26 -10.53
C GLN A 69 16.07 -11.63 -11.17
#